data_AF-A0AAW4BRN9-F1
#
_entry.id   AF-A0AAW4BRN9-F1
#
_cell.length_a   1.000
_cell.length_b   1.000
_cell.length_c   1.000
_cell.angle_alpha   90.00
_cell.angle_beta   90.00
_cell.angle_gamma   90.00
#
_symmetry.space_group_name_H-M   'P 1'
#
loop_
_entity.id
_entity.type
_entity.pdbx_description
1 polymer ?
#
loop_
_entity_poly.entity_id
_entity_poly.type
_entity_poly.pdbx_seq_one_letter_code
_entity_poly.pdbx_strand_id
1 'polypeptide(L)'
;MLDFSRLGGTNPVDSSFNPREIFQALPKVSGKFQYPRDVQSQVWTKWYERRNSNNLVIKMNTGGGKTSVGLLVLKSCLNEKKGPAVYVVPDNYLVDQVVLEAKELGIETT
;
A
#
# COMPACT_ATOMS: atom_id res chain seq x y z
N MET A 1 9.01 -34.24 8.47
CA MET A 1 7.86 -33.60 7.81
C MET A 1 7.80 -32.17 8.35
N LEU A 2 7.97 -31.16 7.50
CA LEU A 2 7.88 -29.76 7.93
C LEU A 2 6.43 -29.49 8.36
N ASP A 3 6.25 -28.95 9.56
CA ASP A 3 4.93 -28.67 10.15
C ASP A 3 4.51 -27.23 9.80
N PHE A 4 3.60 -27.10 8.85
CA PHE A 4 3.08 -25.83 8.33
C PHE A 4 1.96 -25.26 9.22
N SER A 5 1.58 -25.91 10.32
CA SER A 5 0.50 -25.47 11.22
C SER A 5 0.77 -24.12 11.90
N ARG A 6 2.04 -23.69 11.92
CA ARG A 6 2.47 -22.38 12.44
C ARG A 6 2.47 -21.26 11.39
N LEU A 7 2.19 -21.57 10.12
CA LEU A 7 2.03 -20.58 9.05
C LEU A 7 0.62 -19.99 8.98
N GLY A 8 -0.28 -20.39 9.88
CA GLY A 8 -1.50 -19.65 10.20
C GLY A 8 -1.23 -18.32 10.92
N GLY A 9 -0.19 -17.60 10.49
CA GLY A 9 0.05 -16.23 10.91
C GLY A 9 -1.02 -15.33 10.31
N THR A 10 -1.37 -14.25 11.01
CA THR A 10 -2.24 -13.19 10.50
C THR A 10 -1.74 -12.74 9.12
N ASN A 11 -2.66 -12.66 8.15
CA ASN A 11 -2.35 -12.22 6.80
C ASN A 11 -1.63 -10.85 6.86
N PRO A 12 -0.37 -10.72 6.42
CA PRO A 12 0.37 -9.47 6.52
C PRO A 12 -0.32 -8.31 5.80
N VAL A 13 -1.21 -8.59 4.84
CA VAL A 13 -2.10 -7.61 4.22
C VAL A 13 -2.88 -6.82 5.26
N ASP A 14 -3.37 -7.48 6.32
CA ASP A 14 -4.24 -6.90 7.34
C ASP A 14 -3.57 -6.74 8.72
N SER A 15 -2.35 -7.26 8.90
CA SER A 15 -1.63 -7.20 10.18
C SER A 15 -0.31 -6.44 10.15
N SER A 16 0.32 -6.28 8.98
CA SER A 16 1.58 -5.53 8.91
C SER A 16 1.32 -4.03 8.87
N PHE A 17 2.17 -3.27 9.56
CA PHE A 17 2.20 -1.81 9.43
C PHE A 17 3.22 -1.36 8.37
N ASN A 18 4.11 -2.25 7.92
CA ASN A 18 5.15 -1.91 6.96
C ASN A 18 4.59 -1.98 5.53
N PRO A 19 4.53 -0.87 4.77
CA PRO A 19 3.97 -0.86 3.43
C PRO A 19 4.63 -1.85 2.46
N ARG A 20 5.93 -2.16 2.66
CA ARG A 20 6.65 -3.13 1.82
C ARG A 20 6.16 -4.55 2.08
N GLU A 21 5.91 -4.91 3.32
CA GLU A 21 5.40 -6.24 3.69
C GLU A 21 3.96 -6.42 3.22
N ILE A 22 3.12 -5.39 3.39
CA ILE A 22 1.75 -5.36 2.84
C ILE A 22 1.81 -5.58 1.33
N PHE A 23 2.65 -4.81 0.62
CA PHE A 23 2.82 -4.97 -0.83
C PHE A 23 3.26 -6.37 -1.22
N GLN A 24 4.14 -7.02 -0.47
CA GLN A 24 4.58 -8.39 -0.76
C GLN A 24 3.48 -9.42 -0.57
N ALA A 25 2.62 -9.24 0.44
CA ALA A 25 1.54 -10.17 0.77
C ALA A 25 0.28 -9.98 -0.08
N LEU A 26 0.10 -8.82 -0.72
CA LEU A 26 -1.03 -8.57 -1.60
C LEU A 26 -1.06 -9.57 -2.79
N PRO A 27 -2.26 -10.02 -3.21
CA PRO A 27 -2.41 -11.04 -4.24
C PRO A 27 -1.94 -10.56 -5.62
N LYS A 28 -1.88 -9.24 -5.88
CA LYS A 28 -1.41 -8.62 -7.13
C LYS A 28 -2.05 -9.26 -8.35
N VAL A 29 -3.31 -8.92 -8.59
CA VAL A 29 -4.14 -9.50 -9.65
C VAL A 29 -3.55 -9.26 -11.05
N SER A 30 -2.65 -8.27 -11.19
CA SER A 30 -1.91 -7.99 -12.42
C SER A 30 -0.41 -8.29 -12.33
N GLY A 31 0.21 -8.63 -13.46
CA GLY A 31 1.68 -8.77 -13.58
C GLY A 31 2.46 -7.46 -13.42
N LYS A 32 1.78 -6.31 -13.36
CA LYS A 32 2.37 -4.96 -13.22
C LYS A 32 3.09 -4.76 -11.88
N PHE A 33 2.66 -5.48 -10.83
CA PHE A 33 3.11 -5.26 -9.45
C PHE A 33 3.97 -6.40 -8.88
N GLN A 34 4.68 -7.13 -9.73
CA GLN A 34 5.54 -8.24 -9.27
C GLN A 34 6.56 -7.78 -8.20
N TYR A 35 7.24 -6.67 -8.46
CA TYR A 35 8.28 -6.13 -7.57
C TYR A 35 8.11 -4.62 -7.35
N PRO A 36 8.40 -4.12 -6.14
CA PRO A 36 8.44 -2.68 -5.92
C PRO A 36 9.67 -2.09 -6.59
N ARG A 37 9.52 -0.89 -7.16
CA ARG A 37 10.66 -0.11 -7.64
C ARG A 37 11.46 0.43 -6.46
N ASP A 38 12.76 0.66 -6.65
CA ASP A 38 13.64 1.19 -5.59
C ASP A 38 13.12 2.49 -4.99
N VAL A 39 12.60 3.39 -5.84
CA VAL A 39 12.03 4.67 -5.39
C VAL A 39 10.81 4.46 -4.49
N GLN A 40 9.93 3.50 -4.79
CA GLN A 40 8.76 3.21 -3.94
C GLN A 40 9.21 2.67 -2.59
N SER A 41 10.18 1.76 -2.61
CA SER A 41 10.76 1.15 -1.41
C SER A 41 11.36 2.20 -0.47
N GLN A 42 12.15 3.12 -1.01
CA GLN A 42 12.77 4.20 -0.24
C GLN A 42 11.74 5.14 0.37
N VAL A 43 10.67 5.45 -0.36
CA VAL A 43 9.59 6.31 0.13
C VAL A 43 8.83 5.63 1.28
N TRP A 44 8.49 4.34 1.13
CA TRP A 44 7.84 3.59 2.20
C TRP A 44 8.67 3.52 3.47
N THR A 45 9.98 3.26 3.37
CA THR A 45 10.87 3.26 4.54
C THR A 45 10.87 4.60 5.26
N LYS A 46 11.08 5.70 4.53
CA LYS A 46 11.10 7.06 5.10
C LYS A 46 9.76 7.48 5.70
N TRP A 47 8.64 7.07 5.09
CA TRP A 47 7.32 7.33 5.64
C TRP A 47 7.09 6.51 6.91
N TYR A 48 7.47 5.23 6.93
CA TYR A 48 7.23 4.32 8.06
C TYR A 48 7.93 4.78 9.34
N GLU A 49 9.16 5.28 9.22
CA GLU A 49 9.92 5.92 10.32
C GLU A 49 9.17 7.11 10.93
N ARG A 50 8.30 7.76 10.15
CA ARG A 50 7.56 8.98 10.52
C ARG A 50 6.05 8.77 10.64
N ARG A 51 5.53 7.54 10.55
CA ARG A 51 4.09 7.23 10.43
C ARG A 51 3.19 7.71 11.59
N ASN A 52 3.80 8.11 12.72
CA ASN A 52 3.10 8.70 13.86
C ASN A 52 3.06 10.24 13.79
N SER A 53 3.60 10.85 12.74
CA SER A 53 3.48 12.29 12.50
C SER A 53 2.07 12.61 12.03
N ASN A 54 1.44 13.62 12.62
CA ASN A 54 0.06 14.01 12.27
C ASN A 54 -0.08 14.42 10.79
N ASN A 55 0.92 15.11 10.25
CA ASN A 55 0.92 15.60 8.88
C ASN A 55 2.26 15.32 8.22
N LEU A 56 2.23 14.76 7.00
CA LEU A 56 3.43 14.48 6.21
C LEU A 56 3.18 14.85 4.75
N VAL A 57 4.23 15.36 4.10
CA VAL A 57 4.26 15.60 2.66
C VAL A 57 5.24 14.60 2.04
N ILE A 58 4.75 13.78 1.10
CA ILE A 58 5.56 12.85 0.32
C ILE A 58 5.79 13.47 -1.06
N LYS A 59 7.05 13.83 -1.38
CA LYS A 59 7.44 14.35 -2.69
C LYS A 59 7.98 13.24 -3.58
N MET A 60 7.41 13.06 -4.76
CA MET A 60 7.81 12.03 -5.73
C MET A 60 7.71 12.51 -7.18
N ASN A 61 8.69 12.13 -8.01
CA ASN A 61 8.70 12.40 -9.45
C ASN A 61 7.51 11.72 -10.17
N THR A 62 7.12 12.24 -11.34
CA THR A 62 6.16 11.59 -12.25
C THR A 62 6.68 10.21 -12.66
N GLY A 63 5.75 9.26 -12.90
CA GLY A 63 6.11 7.86 -13.19
C GLY A 63 6.67 7.05 -12.01
N GLY A 64 6.89 7.67 -10.84
CA GLY A 64 7.44 7.00 -9.65
C GLY A 64 6.49 6.09 -8.87
N GLY A 65 5.25 5.88 -9.34
CA GLY A 65 4.25 5.03 -8.68
C GLY A 65 3.60 5.68 -7.45
N LYS A 66 3.27 6.97 -7.53
CA LYS A 66 2.62 7.75 -6.44
C LYS A 66 1.33 7.12 -5.94
N THR A 67 0.50 6.63 -6.85
CA THR A 67 -0.79 6.00 -6.52
C THR A 67 -0.57 4.75 -5.68
N SER A 68 0.21 3.78 -6.16
CA SER A 68 0.61 2.60 -5.38
C SER A 68 1.20 2.98 -4.02
N VAL A 69 2.10 3.97 -3.96
CA VAL A 69 2.70 4.39 -2.69
C VAL A 69 1.64 4.89 -1.71
N GLY A 70 0.75 5.77 -2.15
CA GLY A 70 -0.33 6.30 -1.32
C GLY A 70 -1.30 5.22 -0.86
N LEU A 71 -1.72 4.32 -1.76
CA LEU A 71 -2.62 3.21 -1.42
C LEU A 71 -2.03 2.30 -0.34
N LEU A 72 -0.74 1.96 -0.45
CA LEU A 72 -0.07 1.11 0.54
C LEU A 72 0.14 1.82 1.89
N VAL A 73 0.37 3.14 1.86
CA VAL A 73 0.39 3.98 3.07
C VAL A 73 -0.98 4.01 3.75
N LEU A 74 -2.06 4.19 2.99
CA LEU A 74 -3.42 4.17 3.53
C LEU A 74 -3.77 2.80 4.12
N LYS A 75 -3.41 1.70 3.44
CA LYS A 75 -3.62 0.34 3.96
C LYS A 75 -2.85 0.11 5.26
N SER A 76 -1.61 0.60 5.35
CA SER A 76 -0.83 0.59 6.60
C SER A 76 -1.55 1.34 7.74
N CYS A 77 -2.07 2.55 7.48
CA CYS A 77 -2.86 3.30 8.46
C CYS A 77 -4.12 2.54 8.92
N LEU A 78 -4.83 1.89 8.00
CA LEU A 78 -6.01 1.07 8.32
C LEU A 78 -5.64 -0.12 9.22
N ASN A 79 -4.51 -0.79 8.96
CA ASN A 79 -4.01 -1.88 9.80
C ASN A 79 -3.64 -1.38 11.20
N GLU A 80 -3.16 -0.13 11.33
CA GLU A 80 -2.94 0.56 12.61
C GLU A 80 -4.24 1.05 13.28
N LYS A 81 -5.41 0.75 12.71
CA LYS A 81 -6.73 1.25 13.16
C LYS A 81 -6.88 2.78 13.12
N LYS A 82 -6.07 3.45 12.29
CA LYS A 82 -6.13 4.89 12.00
C LYS A 82 -6.98 5.12 10.74
N GLY A 83 -8.29 4.98 10.87
CA GLY A 83 -9.27 5.14 9.78
C GLY A 83 -10.42 6.08 10.13
N PRO A 84 -11.28 6.44 9.16
CA PRO A 84 -11.30 5.98 7.76
C PRO A 84 -10.12 6.54 6.92
N ALA A 85 -9.82 5.89 5.79
CA ALA A 85 -8.78 6.27 4.84
C ALA A 85 -9.38 6.74 3.52
N VAL A 86 -8.92 7.87 2.97
CA VAL A 86 -9.45 8.47 1.74
C VAL A 86 -8.29 8.85 0.82
N TYR A 87 -8.43 8.54 -0.47
CA TYR A 87 -7.53 9.00 -1.52
C TYR A 87 -8.27 10.02 -2.39
N VAL A 88 -7.82 11.28 -2.37
CA VAL A 88 -8.50 12.38 -3.09
C VAL A 88 -7.74 12.74 -4.37
N VAL A 89 -8.48 12.94 -5.45
CA VAL A 89 -8.00 13.35 -6.78
C VAL A 89 -8.90 14.43 -7.36
N PRO A 90 -8.42 15.25 -8.33
CA PRO A 90 -9.16 16.42 -8.79
C PRO A 90 -10.33 16.14 -9.73
N ASP A 91 -10.42 14.94 -10.34
CA ASP A 91 -11.48 14.60 -11.28
C ASP A 91 -11.81 13.10 -11.29
N ASN A 92 -12.96 12.76 -11.88
CA ASN A 92 -13.48 11.39 -11.96
C ASN A 92 -12.60 10.47 -12.81
N TYR A 93 -11.88 11.02 -13.80
CA TYR A 93 -10.98 10.21 -14.63
C TYR A 93 -9.82 9.67 -13.78
N LEU A 94 -9.27 10.50 -12.90
CA LEU A 94 -8.25 10.07 -11.94
C LEU A 94 -8.83 9.16 -10.86
N VAL A 95 -10.12 9.30 -10.50
CA VAL A 95 -10.79 8.33 -9.59
C VAL A 95 -10.76 6.95 -10.22
N ASP A 96 -11.20 6.82 -11.47
CA ASP A 96 -11.23 5.54 -12.19
C ASP A 96 -9.83 4.92 -12.27
N GLN A 97 -8.79 5.73 -12.51
CA GLN A 97 -7.40 5.26 -12.53
C GLN A 97 -6.93 4.74 -11.16
N VAL A 98 -7.27 5.42 -10.07
CA VAL A 98 -6.89 4.99 -8.71
C VAL A 98 -7.63 3.72 -8.32
N VAL A 99 -8.94 3.62 -8.61
CA VAL A 99 -9.74 2.42 -8.35
C VAL A 99 -9.22 1.22 -9.14
N LEU A 100 -8.86 1.42 -10.41
CA LEU A 100 -8.25 0.37 -11.22
C LEU A 100 -6.91 -0.09 -10.64
N GLU A 101 -6.02 0.84 -10.26
CA GLU A 101 -4.73 0.50 -9.67
C GLU A 101 -4.87 -0.22 -8.31
N ALA A 102 -5.84 0.20 -7.49
CA ALA A 102 -6.16 -0.50 -6.24
C ALA A 102 -6.64 -1.94 -6.50
N LYS A 103 -7.55 -2.12 -7.46
CA LYS A 103 -8.02 -3.45 -7.89
C LYS A 103 -6.88 -4.32 -8.40
N GLU A 104 -5.98 -3.77 -9.23
CA GLU A 104 -4.81 -4.48 -9.75
C GLU A 104 -3.82 -4.88 -8.65
N LEU A 105 -3.70 -4.07 -7.60
CA LEU A 105 -2.92 -4.38 -6.39
C LEU A 105 -3.62 -5.41 -5.49
N GLY A 106 -4.95 -5.57 -5.59
CA GLY A 106 -5.75 -6.39 -4.68
C GLY A 106 -6.17 -5.64 -3.41
N ILE A 107 -6.30 -4.33 -3.48
CA ILE A 107 -6.80 -3.47 -2.40
C ILE A 107 -8.27 -3.13 -2.70
N GLU A 108 -9.16 -3.43 -1.77
CA GLU A 108 -10.57 -3.10 -1.87
C GLU A 108 -10.80 -1.59 -1.67
N THR A 109 -11.70 -1.03 -2.48
CA THR A 109 -12.12 0.39 -2.42
C THR A 109 -13.66 0.46 -2.53
N THR A 110 -14.25 1.57 -2.10
CA THR A 110 -15.70 1.83 -2.11
C THR A 110 -15.96 3.18 -2.76
#